data_AF-A0A7V5W4S2-F1
#
_entry.id   AF-A0A7V5W4S2-F1
#
_cell.length_a   1.000
_cell.length_b   1.000
_cell.length_c   1.000
_cell.angle_alpha   90.00
_cell.angle_beta   90.00
_cell.angle_gamma   90.00
#
_symmetry.space_group_name_H-M   'P 1'
#
loop_
_entity.id
_entity.type
_entity.pdbx_description
1 polymer ?
#
loop_
_entity_poly.entity_id
_entity_poly.type
_entity_poly.pdbx_seq_one_letter_code
_entity_poly.pdbx_strand_id
1 'polypeptide(L)'
;SSVLPERVIERHGLHGKRVLLTVGRLTRAGSYKGYDTVICALALIRRVMPEVAYVIVGEGDDRPRLEELARELRVDTAVHFAGEVDDAWLPAYYRSCDLFVMPSRVRLVDPCEGEGFGIVYLEAAAFGKPAIAGREGGSAEAVLDGVTGVLVDPSDPEEIARAALELLRDEAWRRRLGAQARERAWREFAPERFRRKLAAILGELGLLDSEWKPPEASGEHSLARRRCEF
;
A
#
# COMPACT_ATOMS: atom_id res chain seq x y z
N SER A 1 10.55 -23.28 -12.65
CA SER A 1 10.66 -21.83 -12.85
C SER A 1 9.73 -21.18 -11.85
N SER A 2 10.25 -20.73 -10.69
CA SER A 2 9.41 -20.18 -9.61
C SER A 2 8.79 -18.86 -10.05
N VAL A 3 7.50 -18.68 -9.77
CA VAL A 3 6.76 -17.45 -10.12
C VAL A 3 7.33 -16.30 -9.28
N LEU A 4 7.39 -15.07 -9.80
CA LEU A 4 7.98 -13.91 -9.08
C LEU A 4 7.51 -13.75 -7.61
N PRO A 5 6.24 -14.02 -7.23
CA PRO A 5 5.81 -14.00 -5.83
C PRO A 5 6.51 -15.05 -4.95
N GLU A 6 6.72 -16.27 -5.43
CA GLU A 6 7.44 -17.31 -4.69
C GLU A 6 8.87 -16.87 -4.38
N ARG A 7 9.51 -16.14 -5.32
CA ARG A 7 10.84 -15.58 -5.10
C ARG A 7 10.87 -14.48 -4.03
N VAL A 8 9.79 -13.70 -3.89
CA VAL A 8 9.66 -12.72 -2.79
C VAL A 8 9.54 -13.44 -1.46
N ILE A 9 8.73 -14.51 -1.40
CA ILE A 9 8.58 -15.34 -0.20
C ILE A 9 9.91 -15.99 0.19
N GLU A 10 10.63 -16.59 -0.76
CA GLU A 10 11.94 -17.22 -0.54
C GLU A 10 12.99 -16.19 -0.07
N ARG A 11 13.10 -15.05 -0.78
CA ARG A 11 14.08 -13.99 -0.50
C ARG A 11 14.00 -13.47 0.94
N HIS A 12 12.78 -13.41 1.49
CA HIS A 12 12.52 -12.86 2.81
C HIS A 12 12.15 -13.93 3.85
N GLY A 13 12.18 -15.22 3.51
CA GLY A 13 11.84 -16.31 4.44
C GLY A 13 10.37 -16.26 4.92
N LEU A 14 9.44 -15.85 4.05
CA LEU A 14 8.04 -15.57 4.43
C LEU A 14 7.13 -16.81 4.34
N HIS A 15 7.68 -18.01 4.23
CA HIS A 15 6.87 -19.24 4.16
C HIS A 15 6.02 -19.41 5.42
N GLY A 16 4.69 -19.54 5.23
CA GLY A 16 3.72 -19.66 6.32
C GLY A 16 3.55 -18.38 7.16
N LYS A 17 4.09 -17.24 6.72
CA LYS A 17 3.94 -15.95 7.39
C LYS A 17 2.70 -15.21 6.90
N ARG A 18 2.19 -14.32 7.75
CA ARG A 18 1.26 -13.26 7.37
C ARG A 18 2.04 -11.99 7.09
N VAL A 19 1.84 -11.37 5.94
CA VAL A 19 2.75 -10.32 5.46
C VAL A 19 2.04 -8.97 5.43
N LEU A 20 2.54 -8.03 6.23
CA LEU A 20 2.24 -6.62 6.14
C LEU A 20 3.24 -5.97 5.17
N LEU A 21 2.77 -5.08 4.29
CA LEU A 21 3.61 -4.41 3.30
C LEU A 21 3.47 -2.90 3.37
N THR A 22 4.59 -2.20 3.29
CA THR A 22 4.66 -0.76 2.99
C THR A 22 5.58 -0.54 1.81
N VAL A 23 5.20 0.38 0.92
CA VAL A 23 6.01 0.80 -0.23
C VAL A 23 6.22 2.31 -0.15
N GLY A 24 7.47 2.74 -0.13
CA GLY A 24 7.82 4.16 -0.11
C GLY A 24 9.29 4.40 0.23
N ARG A 25 9.78 5.61 -0.03
CA ARG A 25 11.14 6.01 0.36
C ARG A 25 11.25 6.11 1.89
N LEU A 26 12.38 5.67 2.44
CA LEU A 26 12.69 5.71 3.87
C LEU A 26 13.52 6.97 4.17
N THR A 27 12.99 8.14 3.83
CA THR A 27 13.67 9.41 4.13
C THR A 27 13.22 9.96 5.48
N ARG A 28 14.07 10.72 6.17
CA ARG A 28 13.68 11.40 7.41
C ARG A 28 12.50 12.35 7.23
N ALA A 29 12.48 13.09 6.12
CA ALA A 29 11.35 13.93 5.69
C ALA A 29 10.09 13.11 5.31
N GLY A 30 10.24 11.81 5.05
CA GLY A 30 9.17 10.87 4.76
C GLY A 30 8.67 10.10 6.00
N SER A 31 9.12 10.46 7.20
CA SER A 31 8.73 9.80 8.45
C SER A 31 7.22 9.87 8.72
N TYR A 32 6.50 10.82 8.11
CA TYR A 32 5.04 10.88 8.13
C TYR A 32 4.38 9.59 7.61
N LYS A 33 5.05 8.75 6.81
CA LYS A 33 4.51 7.47 6.31
C LYS A 33 4.29 6.40 7.40
N GLY A 34 4.78 6.64 8.62
CA GLY A 34 4.43 5.82 9.78
C GLY A 34 5.15 4.49 9.91
N TYR A 35 6.29 4.29 9.20
CA TYR A 35 7.08 3.05 9.31
C TYR A 35 7.41 2.67 10.75
N ASP A 36 7.76 3.68 11.55
CA ASP A 36 8.06 3.56 12.98
C ASP A 36 6.86 3.06 13.79
N THR A 37 5.67 3.63 13.56
CA THR A 37 4.45 3.20 14.26
C THR A 37 4.03 1.80 13.85
N VAL A 38 4.24 1.40 12.59
CA VAL A 38 4.00 0.02 12.16
C VAL A 38 4.98 -0.95 12.83
N ILE A 39 6.25 -0.58 13.03
CA ILE A 39 7.21 -1.42 13.79
C ILE A 39 6.77 -1.54 15.26
N CYS A 40 6.32 -0.44 15.90
CA CYS A 40 5.73 -0.48 17.24
C CYS A 40 4.50 -1.40 17.30
N ALA A 41 3.60 -1.29 16.32
CA ALA A 41 2.41 -2.12 16.21
C ALA A 41 2.78 -3.60 15.99
N LEU A 42 3.82 -3.90 15.19
CA LEU A 42 4.30 -5.25 14.95
C LEU A 42 4.70 -5.96 16.24
N ALA A 43 5.32 -5.25 17.19
CA ALA A 43 5.65 -5.81 18.50
C ALA A 43 4.41 -6.25 19.29
N LEU A 44 3.29 -5.52 19.16
CA LEU A 44 2.01 -5.88 19.77
C LEU A 44 1.35 -7.04 19.02
N ILE A 45 1.33 -6.97 17.68
CA ILE A 45 0.75 -8.01 16.81
C ILE A 45 1.42 -9.36 17.07
N ARG A 46 2.75 -9.40 17.14
CA ARG A 46 3.51 -10.65 17.30
C ARG A 46 3.36 -11.32 18.66
N ARG A 47 2.88 -10.61 19.69
CA ARG A 47 2.47 -11.24 20.96
C ARG A 47 1.25 -12.16 20.79
N VAL A 48 0.45 -11.89 19.76
CA VAL A 48 -0.81 -12.58 19.47
C VAL A 48 -0.69 -13.51 18.27
N MET A 49 0.05 -13.08 17.24
CA MET A 49 0.25 -13.79 15.98
C MET A 49 1.74 -13.79 15.60
N PRO A 50 2.55 -14.71 16.16
CA PRO A 50 4.02 -14.72 16.00
C PRO A 50 4.51 -14.98 14.56
N GLU A 51 3.63 -15.32 13.63
CA GLU A 51 3.92 -15.54 12.22
C GLU A 51 3.78 -14.26 11.37
N VAL A 52 3.39 -13.11 11.95
CA VAL A 52 3.29 -11.85 11.19
C VAL A 52 4.67 -11.26 10.91
N ALA A 53 4.97 -11.02 9.63
CA ALA A 53 6.16 -10.33 9.15
C ALA A 53 5.77 -8.98 8.54
N TYR A 54 6.67 -8.01 8.63
CA TYR A 54 6.52 -6.69 8.03
C TYR A 54 7.60 -6.49 6.97
N VAL A 55 7.20 -6.23 5.73
CA VAL A 55 8.09 -5.97 4.61
C VAL A 55 8.01 -4.50 4.23
N ILE A 56 9.16 -3.83 4.16
CA ILE A 56 9.28 -2.44 3.74
C ILE A 56 10.04 -2.42 2.41
N VAL A 57 9.38 -1.94 1.37
CA VAL A 57 9.97 -1.72 0.05
C VAL A 57 10.33 -0.26 -0.11
N GLY A 58 11.61 -0.01 -0.35
CA GLY A 58 12.21 1.31 -0.53
C GLY A 58 13.52 1.45 0.25
N GLU A 59 14.25 2.53 -0.06
CA GLU A 59 15.51 2.90 0.59
C GLU A 59 15.49 4.36 1.07
N GLY A 60 16.44 4.70 1.93
CA GLY A 60 16.68 6.08 2.35
C GLY A 60 17.47 6.21 3.65
N ASP A 61 17.73 7.46 4.04
CA ASP A 61 18.58 7.84 5.16
C ASP A 61 17.99 7.55 6.55
N ASP A 62 16.71 7.19 6.62
CA ASP A 62 16.03 6.84 7.87
C ASP A 62 16.10 5.34 8.20
N ARG A 63 16.55 4.51 7.25
CA ARG A 63 16.65 3.05 7.43
C ARG A 63 17.42 2.64 8.70
N PRO A 64 18.62 3.20 9.03
CA PRO A 64 19.33 2.81 10.24
C PRO A 64 18.55 3.05 11.54
N ARG A 65 17.76 4.13 11.59
CA ARG A 65 16.90 4.45 12.75
C ARG A 65 15.78 3.42 12.89
N LEU A 66 15.16 3.00 11.79
CA LEU A 66 14.12 1.98 11.78
C LEU A 66 14.65 0.59 12.16
N GLU A 67 15.86 0.24 11.71
CA GLU A 67 16.55 -1.00 12.10
C GLU A 67 16.88 -1.01 13.60
N GLU A 68 17.33 0.11 14.17
CA GLU A 68 17.52 0.26 15.62
C GLU A 68 16.22 0.07 16.39
N LEU A 69 15.15 0.77 15.98
CA LEU A 69 13.84 0.65 16.61
C LEU A 69 13.33 -0.81 16.60
N ALA A 70 13.50 -1.53 15.49
CA ALA A 70 13.11 -2.93 15.41
C ALA A 70 13.91 -3.82 16.37
N ARG A 71 15.20 -3.54 16.58
CA ARG A 71 16.06 -4.25 17.55
C ARG A 71 15.68 -3.94 18.99
N GLU A 72 15.44 -2.67 19.33
CA GLU A 72 14.98 -2.24 20.65
C GLU A 72 13.67 -2.94 21.04
N LEU A 73 12.76 -3.08 20.08
CA LEU A 73 11.47 -3.75 20.24
C LEU A 73 11.52 -5.28 20.08
N ARG A 74 12.71 -5.85 19.76
CA ARG A 74 12.94 -7.29 19.56
C ARG A 74 12.06 -7.90 18.47
N VAL A 75 11.81 -7.15 17.40
CA VAL A 75 11.07 -7.59 16.20
C VAL A 75 11.91 -7.52 14.93
N ASP A 76 13.21 -7.28 15.04
CA ASP A 76 14.17 -7.18 13.93
C ASP A 76 14.16 -8.40 13.01
N THR A 77 13.97 -9.61 13.55
CA THR A 77 13.84 -10.84 12.75
C THR A 77 12.54 -10.94 11.93
N ALA A 78 11.58 -10.06 12.18
CA ALA A 78 10.28 -10.02 11.51
C ALA A 78 10.08 -8.74 10.67
N VAL A 79 11.05 -7.83 10.64
CA VAL A 79 11.05 -6.64 9.79
C VAL A 79 12.05 -6.86 8.65
N HIS A 80 11.54 -6.85 7.42
CA HIS A 80 12.32 -7.12 6.22
C HIS A 80 12.44 -5.84 5.38
N PHE A 81 13.63 -5.26 5.38
CA PHE A 81 13.96 -4.13 4.51
C PHE A 81 14.34 -4.68 3.13
N ALA A 82 13.41 -4.60 2.17
CA ALA A 82 13.62 -5.10 0.82
C ALA A 82 14.55 -4.22 -0.03
N GLY A 83 14.75 -2.98 0.41
CA GLY A 83 15.46 -1.95 -0.32
C GLY A 83 14.68 -1.46 -1.54
N GLU A 84 15.37 -0.79 -2.45
CA GLU A 84 14.82 -0.39 -3.74
C GLU A 84 14.59 -1.63 -4.60
N VAL A 85 13.43 -1.69 -5.23
CA VAL A 85 13.03 -2.82 -6.09
C VAL A 85 12.63 -2.28 -7.44
N ASP A 86 13.04 -2.98 -8.50
CA ASP A 86 12.63 -2.60 -9.85
C ASP A 86 11.10 -2.71 -10.01
N ASP A 87 10.55 -1.90 -10.91
CA ASP A 87 9.11 -1.92 -11.25
C ASP A 87 8.59 -3.32 -11.64
N ALA A 88 9.46 -4.16 -12.21
CA ALA A 88 9.13 -5.54 -12.56
C ALA A 88 8.87 -6.44 -11.33
N TRP A 89 9.49 -6.11 -10.19
CA TRP A 89 9.38 -6.86 -8.94
C TRP A 89 8.29 -6.33 -8.01
N LEU A 90 7.97 -5.04 -8.08
CA LEU A 90 6.97 -4.41 -7.20
C LEU A 90 5.60 -5.12 -7.20
N PRO A 91 5.02 -5.55 -8.36
CA PRO A 91 3.82 -6.38 -8.39
C PRO A 91 3.90 -7.68 -7.58
N ALA A 92 5.09 -8.28 -7.50
CA ALA A 92 5.29 -9.52 -6.74
C ALA A 92 5.20 -9.28 -5.23
N TYR A 93 5.68 -8.13 -4.75
CA TYR A 93 5.52 -7.73 -3.35
C TYR A 93 4.04 -7.52 -2.98
N TYR A 94 3.30 -6.76 -3.79
CA TYR A 94 1.86 -6.58 -3.56
C TYR A 94 1.12 -7.92 -3.58
N ARG A 95 1.42 -8.82 -4.53
CA ARG A 95 0.78 -10.15 -4.57
C ARG A 95 1.08 -10.99 -3.34
N SER A 96 2.29 -10.87 -2.79
CA SER A 96 2.79 -11.67 -1.67
C SER A 96 2.35 -11.14 -0.29
N CYS A 97 1.76 -9.95 -0.20
CA CYS A 97 1.26 -9.42 1.07
C CYS A 97 -0.18 -9.83 1.37
N ASP A 98 -0.54 -9.87 2.65
CA ASP A 98 -1.93 -10.00 3.10
C ASP A 98 -2.60 -8.62 3.23
N LEU A 99 -1.86 -7.64 3.77
CA LEU A 99 -2.32 -6.28 4.04
C LEU A 99 -1.29 -5.25 3.56
N PHE A 100 -1.76 -4.11 3.07
CA PHE A 100 -0.94 -2.91 2.90
C PHE A 100 -1.11 -2.02 4.14
N VAL A 101 -0.03 -1.53 4.76
CA VAL A 101 -0.11 -0.83 6.05
C VAL A 101 0.75 0.42 6.03
N MET A 102 0.15 1.57 5.71
CA MET A 102 0.86 2.85 5.73
C MET A 102 -0.02 3.85 6.51
N PRO A 103 0.10 3.93 7.84
CA PRO A 103 -0.68 4.87 8.63
C PRO A 103 -0.07 6.27 8.50
N SER A 104 -0.24 6.91 7.35
CA SER A 104 0.34 8.23 7.10
C SER A 104 -0.23 9.28 8.05
N ARG A 105 0.66 10.03 8.70
CA ARG A 105 0.37 11.22 9.50
C ARG A 105 0.23 12.44 8.59
N VAL A 106 -0.50 13.44 9.08
CA VAL A 106 -0.58 14.76 8.44
C VAL A 106 -0.07 15.81 9.40
N ARG A 107 0.74 16.72 8.88
CA ARG A 107 1.21 17.91 9.55
C ARG A 107 0.87 19.11 8.68
N LEU A 108 -0.12 19.89 9.10
CA LEU A 108 -0.61 21.07 8.35
C LEU A 108 0.21 22.35 8.62
N VAL A 109 1.31 22.24 9.37
CA VAL A 109 2.19 23.38 9.70
C VAL A 109 3.51 23.27 8.94
N ASP A 110 4.08 24.40 8.50
CA ASP A 110 5.28 24.47 7.66
C ASP A 110 6.50 23.72 8.25
N PRO A 111 7.14 22.80 7.49
CA PRO A 111 6.72 22.29 6.19
C PRO A 111 5.49 21.38 6.32
N CYS A 112 4.50 21.62 5.46
CA CYS A 112 3.32 20.75 5.37
C CYS A 112 3.78 19.35 4.94
N GLU A 113 3.58 18.36 5.81
CA GLU A 113 3.95 16.97 5.58
C GLU A 113 2.69 16.11 5.56
N GLY A 114 2.65 15.14 4.66
CA GLY A 114 1.52 14.24 4.57
C GLY A 114 1.50 13.50 3.25
N GLU A 115 0.70 12.46 3.20
CA GLU A 115 0.46 11.76 1.95
C GLU A 115 -0.42 12.62 1.05
N GLY A 116 0.09 12.96 -0.14
CA GLY A 116 -0.63 13.78 -1.11
C GLY A 116 -1.88 13.08 -1.63
N PHE A 117 -1.71 12.13 -2.56
CA PHE A 117 -2.82 11.32 -3.07
C PHE A 117 -2.72 9.83 -2.68
N GLY A 118 -1.54 9.35 -2.29
CA GLY A 118 -1.38 7.97 -1.85
C GLY A 118 -1.56 6.95 -2.97
N ILE A 119 -0.87 7.14 -4.10
CA ILE A 119 -0.91 6.21 -5.25
C ILE A 119 -0.60 4.77 -4.83
N VAL A 120 0.29 4.58 -3.85
CA VAL A 120 0.63 3.26 -3.30
C VAL A 120 -0.58 2.52 -2.69
N TYR A 121 -1.59 3.22 -2.16
CA TYR A 121 -2.85 2.58 -1.73
C TYR A 121 -3.64 2.07 -2.93
N LEU A 122 -3.65 2.81 -4.04
CA LEU A 122 -4.33 2.39 -5.27
C LEU A 122 -3.63 1.23 -5.94
N GLU A 123 -2.29 1.18 -5.90
CA GLU A 123 -1.50 0.04 -6.34
C GLU A 123 -1.85 -1.20 -5.52
N ALA A 124 -1.80 -1.12 -4.20
CA ALA A 124 -2.22 -2.20 -3.31
C ALA A 124 -3.67 -2.66 -3.60
N ALA A 125 -4.58 -1.70 -3.76
CA ALA A 125 -5.97 -1.95 -4.11
C ALA A 125 -6.10 -2.67 -5.46
N ALA A 126 -5.30 -2.33 -6.48
CA ALA A 126 -5.32 -3.01 -7.78
C ALA A 126 -4.97 -4.51 -7.68
N PHE A 127 -4.16 -4.89 -6.69
CA PHE A 127 -3.86 -6.29 -6.34
C PHE A 127 -4.84 -6.91 -5.34
N GLY A 128 -5.93 -6.21 -5.00
CA GLY A 128 -6.95 -6.68 -4.07
C GLY A 128 -6.48 -6.73 -2.63
N LYS A 129 -5.55 -5.85 -2.24
CA LYS A 129 -4.99 -5.80 -0.89
C LYS A 129 -5.67 -4.68 -0.11
N PRO A 130 -6.43 -4.98 0.96
CA PRO A 130 -6.99 -3.94 1.79
C PRO A 130 -5.87 -3.20 2.51
N ALA A 131 -6.07 -1.89 2.70
CA ALA A 131 -5.09 -1.02 3.34
C ALA A 131 -5.51 -0.66 4.77
N ILE A 132 -4.53 -0.59 5.68
CA ILE A 132 -4.64 0.14 6.94
C ILE A 132 -3.95 1.49 6.71
N ALA A 133 -4.72 2.58 6.80
CA ALA A 133 -4.26 3.92 6.47
C ALA A 133 -4.61 4.93 7.58
N GLY A 134 -3.88 6.04 7.62
CA GLY A 134 -4.18 7.12 8.56
C GLY A 134 -5.54 7.76 8.24
N ARG A 135 -6.31 8.09 9.27
CA ARG A 135 -7.64 8.74 9.15
C ARG A 135 -7.60 10.21 8.69
N GLU A 136 -6.43 10.70 8.31
CA GLU A 136 -6.19 12.08 7.89
C GLU A 136 -5.54 12.14 6.50
N GLY A 137 -5.67 13.29 5.83
CA GLY A 137 -4.98 13.60 4.57
C GLY A 137 -5.37 12.72 3.39
N GLY A 138 -4.50 12.64 2.37
CA GLY A 138 -4.75 11.87 1.15
C GLY A 138 -4.96 10.37 1.37
N SER A 139 -4.47 9.81 2.48
CA SER A 139 -4.77 8.43 2.91
C SER A 139 -6.26 8.17 3.08
N ALA A 140 -6.99 9.11 3.70
CA ALA A 140 -8.43 8.99 3.94
C ALA A 140 -9.25 9.16 2.65
N GLU A 141 -8.69 9.78 1.60
CA GLU A 141 -9.32 9.84 0.28
C GLU A 141 -9.11 8.55 -0.52
N ALA A 142 -7.92 7.94 -0.38
CA ALA A 142 -7.56 6.70 -1.06
C ALA A 142 -8.19 5.45 -0.43
N VAL A 143 -8.51 5.48 0.87
CA VAL A 143 -9.06 4.33 1.62
C VAL A 143 -10.41 4.69 2.25
N LEU A 144 -11.45 3.94 1.89
CA LEU A 144 -12.79 4.05 2.50
C LEU A 144 -12.90 3.08 3.68
N ASP A 145 -13.09 3.62 4.88
CA ASP A 145 -13.16 2.86 6.12
C ASP A 145 -14.27 1.79 6.10
N GLY A 146 -13.93 0.56 6.49
CA GLY A 146 -14.82 -0.61 6.48
C GLY A 146 -15.20 -1.14 5.09
N VAL A 147 -14.78 -0.47 4.02
CA VAL A 147 -15.14 -0.77 2.62
C VAL A 147 -13.92 -1.22 1.82
N THR A 148 -12.89 -0.39 1.69
CA THR A 148 -11.66 -0.73 0.93
C THR A 148 -10.45 -0.98 1.84
N GLY A 149 -10.61 -0.73 3.13
CA GLY A 149 -9.57 -0.80 4.14
C GLY A 149 -10.08 -0.36 5.50
N VAL A 150 -9.18 -0.04 6.40
CA VAL A 150 -9.48 0.47 7.75
C VAL A 150 -8.70 1.75 7.99
N LEU A 151 -9.37 2.77 8.53
CA LEU A 151 -8.76 4.03 8.93
C LEU A 151 -8.44 4.04 10.43
N VAL A 152 -7.20 4.39 10.76
CA VAL A 152 -6.69 4.37 12.15
C VAL A 152 -6.08 5.73 12.53
N ASP A 153 -5.95 6.02 13.83
CA ASP A 153 -5.04 7.07 14.29
C ASP A 153 -3.60 6.67 13.92
N PRO A 154 -2.91 7.46 13.08
CA PRO A 154 -1.56 7.12 12.62
C PRO A 154 -0.48 7.25 13.72
N SER A 155 -0.83 7.80 14.88
CA SER A 155 0.06 7.92 16.04
C SER A 155 -0.18 6.83 17.10
N ASP A 156 -1.17 5.96 16.91
CA ASP A 156 -1.53 4.90 17.87
C ASP A 156 -1.15 3.50 17.35
N PRO A 157 -0.01 2.92 17.82
CA PRO A 157 0.37 1.56 17.49
C PRO A 157 -0.65 0.49 17.92
N GLU A 158 -1.43 0.73 18.98
CA GLU A 158 -2.43 -0.23 19.46
C GLU A 158 -3.63 -0.30 18.51
N GLU A 159 -4.06 0.85 17.97
CA GLU A 159 -5.13 0.89 16.96
C GLU A 159 -4.71 0.21 15.66
N ILE A 160 -3.48 0.48 15.18
CA ILE A 160 -2.90 -0.22 14.01
C ILE A 160 -2.83 -1.73 14.27
N ALA A 161 -2.35 -2.15 15.44
CA ALA A 161 -2.23 -3.56 15.80
C ALA A 161 -3.60 -4.25 15.84
N ARG A 162 -4.61 -3.59 16.42
CA ARG A 162 -5.99 -4.11 16.48
C ARG A 162 -6.58 -4.30 15.09
N ALA A 163 -6.50 -3.28 14.24
CA ALA A 163 -6.98 -3.33 12.86
C ALA A 163 -6.30 -4.45 12.06
N ALA A 164 -4.97 -4.58 12.19
CA ALA A 164 -4.21 -5.64 11.54
C ALA A 164 -4.65 -7.03 12.03
N LEU A 165 -4.78 -7.24 13.34
CA LEU A 165 -5.19 -8.53 13.90
C LEU A 165 -6.62 -8.92 13.48
N GLU A 166 -7.56 -7.97 13.46
CA GLU A 166 -8.93 -8.23 13.01
C GLU A 166 -8.96 -8.66 11.54
N LEU A 167 -8.28 -7.95 10.65
CA LEU A 167 -8.17 -8.31 9.22
C LEU A 167 -7.38 -9.61 8.98
N LEU A 168 -6.38 -9.90 9.81
CA LEU A 168 -5.60 -11.14 9.66
C LEU A 168 -6.38 -12.37 10.12
N ARG A 169 -7.23 -12.22 11.15
CA ARG A 169 -8.08 -13.30 11.69
C ARG A 169 -9.32 -13.57 10.83
N ASP A 170 -9.97 -12.54 10.31
CA ASP A 170 -11.15 -12.70 9.46
C ASP A 170 -10.77 -12.62 7.98
N GLU A 171 -10.47 -13.80 7.41
CA GLU A 171 -10.14 -13.92 5.99
C GLU A 171 -11.28 -13.51 5.06
N ALA A 172 -12.53 -13.77 5.43
CA ALA A 172 -13.68 -13.42 4.61
C ALA A 172 -13.85 -11.90 4.53
N TRP A 173 -13.71 -11.22 5.67
CA TRP A 173 -13.71 -9.77 5.75
C TRP A 173 -12.55 -9.16 4.98
N ARG A 174 -11.32 -9.64 5.19
CA ARG A 174 -10.14 -9.18 4.45
C ARG A 174 -10.31 -9.30 2.93
N ARG A 175 -10.78 -10.46 2.45
CA ARG A 175 -11.02 -10.70 1.01
C ARG A 175 -12.12 -9.78 0.46
N ARG A 176 -13.18 -9.54 1.24
CA ARG A 176 -14.25 -8.61 0.85
C ARG A 176 -13.72 -7.19 0.67
N LEU A 177 -12.95 -6.68 1.63
CA LEU A 177 -12.39 -5.33 1.57
C LEU A 177 -11.40 -5.21 0.40
N GLY A 178 -10.55 -6.21 0.22
CA GLY A 178 -9.63 -6.28 -0.91
C GLY A 178 -10.35 -6.26 -2.27
N ALA A 179 -11.44 -7.01 -2.42
CA ALA A 179 -12.24 -7.00 -3.65
C ALA A 179 -12.88 -5.63 -3.91
N GLN A 180 -13.44 -4.99 -2.88
CA GLN A 180 -14.03 -3.66 -2.96
C GLN A 180 -12.96 -2.59 -3.27
N ALA A 181 -11.77 -2.70 -2.69
CA ALA A 181 -10.62 -1.85 -2.99
C ALA A 181 -10.24 -1.96 -4.47
N ARG A 182 -10.11 -3.19 -4.98
CA ARG A 182 -9.80 -3.44 -6.39
C ARG A 182 -10.85 -2.88 -7.31
N GLU A 183 -12.12 -3.14 -7.04
CA GLU A 183 -13.23 -2.61 -7.84
C GLU A 183 -13.17 -1.07 -7.91
N ARG A 184 -12.99 -0.40 -6.76
CA ARG A 184 -12.88 1.05 -6.69
C ARG A 184 -11.67 1.56 -7.49
N ALA A 185 -10.50 0.95 -7.32
CA ALA A 185 -9.28 1.32 -8.04
C ALA A 185 -9.51 1.32 -9.56
N TRP A 186 -10.12 0.25 -10.10
CA TRP A 186 -10.44 0.15 -11.53
C TRP A 186 -11.58 1.08 -11.97
N ARG A 187 -12.58 1.28 -11.12
CA ARG A 187 -13.76 2.09 -11.45
C ARG A 187 -13.44 3.58 -11.49
N GLU A 188 -12.66 4.07 -10.55
CA GLU A 188 -12.46 5.51 -10.32
C GLU A 188 -11.13 6.03 -10.83
N PHE A 189 -10.09 5.18 -10.84
CA PHE A 189 -8.70 5.61 -11.04
C PHE A 189 -8.00 4.90 -12.21
N ALA A 190 -8.72 4.15 -13.04
CA ALA A 190 -8.13 3.60 -14.27
C ALA A 190 -7.62 4.73 -15.20
N PRO A 191 -6.49 4.54 -15.90
CA PRO A 191 -5.91 5.56 -16.78
C PRO A 191 -6.90 6.14 -17.80
N GLU A 192 -7.79 5.30 -18.33
CA GLU A 192 -8.84 5.71 -19.27
C GLU A 192 -9.87 6.65 -18.63
N ARG A 193 -10.18 6.43 -17.34
CA ARG A 193 -11.10 7.29 -16.57
C ARG A 193 -10.47 8.65 -16.29
N PHE A 194 -9.20 8.66 -15.90
CA PHE A 194 -8.44 9.90 -15.71
C PHE A 194 -8.39 10.71 -17.01
N ARG A 195 -8.02 10.07 -18.12
CA ARG A 195 -8.01 10.70 -19.46
C ARG A 195 -9.38 11.29 -19.82
N ARG A 196 -10.48 10.56 -19.61
CA ARG A 196 -11.84 11.05 -19.88
C ARG A 196 -12.24 12.24 -19.02
N LYS A 197 -11.97 12.20 -17.70
CA LYS A 197 -12.27 13.31 -16.78
C LYS A 197 -11.47 14.55 -17.13
N LEU A 198 -10.17 14.40 -17.39
CA LEU A 198 -9.30 15.52 -17.76
C LEU A 198 -9.74 16.14 -19.10
N ALA A 199 -10.07 15.32 -20.09
CA ALA A 199 -10.57 15.82 -21.38
C ALA A 199 -11.90 16.58 -21.24
N ALA A 200 -12.81 16.13 -20.37
CA ALA A 200 -14.06 16.84 -20.10
C ALA A 200 -13.79 18.23 -19.49
N ILE A 201 -12.93 18.31 -18.46
CA ILE A 201 -12.57 19.59 -17.81
C ILE A 201 -11.90 20.53 -18.80
N LEU A 202 -10.92 20.04 -19.57
CA LEU A 202 -10.23 20.86 -20.56
C LEU A 202 -11.17 21.29 -21.69
N GLY A 203 -12.15 20.48 -22.07
CA GLY A 203 -13.21 20.84 -23.01
C GLY A 203 -14.14 21.93 -22.47
N GLU A 204 -14.56 21.83 -21.20
CA GLU A 204 -15.34 22.88 -20.51
C GLU A 204 -14.59 24.21 -20.45
N LEU A 205 -13.26 24.16 -20.28
CA LEU A 205 -12.39 25.34 -20.28
C LEU A 205 -12.05 25.85 -21.69
N GLY A 206 -12.52 25.19 -22.76
CA GLY A 206 -12.20 25.54 -24.14
C GLY A 206 -10.72 25.32 -24.51
N LEU A 207 -9.99 24.56 -23.71
CA LEU A 207 -8.57 24.23 -23.90
C LEU A 207 -8.36 22.96 -24.72
N LEU A 208 -9.45 22.31 -25.12
CA LEU A 208 -9.44 21.07 -25.87
C LEU A 208 -10.51 21.12 -26.95
N ASP A 209 -10.09 21.02 -28.21
CA ASP A 209 -11.01 21.00 -29.34
C ASP A 209 -11.95 19.79 -29.25
N SER A 210 -13.21 19.98 -29.64
CA SER A 210 -14.26 18.94 -29.64
C SER A 210 -13.91 17.68 -30.46
N GLU A 211 -12.85 17.73 -31.26
CA GLU A 211 -12.36 16.63 -32.11
C GLU A 211 -11.26 15.78 -31.46
N TRP A 212 -10.74 16.14 -30.29
CA TRP A 212 -9.72 15.32 -29.65
C TRP A 212 -10.28 13.96 -29.26
N LYS A 213 -9.81 12.94 -29.99
CA LYS A 213 -10.00 11.55 -29.62
C LYS A 213 -8.78 11.10 -28.83
N PRO A 214 -8.95 10.50 -27.64
CA PRO A 214 -7.84 9.81 -27.00
C PRO A 214 -7.31 8.78 -28.01
N PRO A 215 -5.97 8.60 -28.14
CA PRO A 215 -5.44 7.54 -28.97
C PRO A 215 -6.10 6.23 -28.53
N GLU A 216 -6.65 5.48 -29.48
CA GLU A 216 -7.17 4.14 -29.21
C GLU A 216 -6.09 3.41 -28.42
N ALA A 217 -6.46 2.82 -27.28
CA ALA A 217 -5.52 2.04 -26.50
C ALA A 217 -4.93 1.01 -27.46
N SER A 218 -3.67 1.20 -27.87
CA SER A 218 -2.95 0.22 -28.66
C SER A 218 -3.12 -1.10 -27.90
N GLY A 219 -3.52 -2.16 -28.62
CA GLY A 219 -3.93 -3.45 -28.06
C GLY A 219 -2.89 -4.14 -27.15
N GLU A 220 -1.75 -3.50 -26.92
CA GLU A 220 -0.68 -3.86 -25.98
C GLU A 220 -1.10 -3.67 -24.51
N HIS A 221 -2.04 -2.77 -24.18
CA HIS A 221 -2.62 -2.73 -22.83
C HIS A 221 -3.64 -3.85 -22.55
N SER A 222 -3.95 -4.71 -23.53
CA SER A 222 -4.75 -5.93 -23.27
C SER A 222 -3.95 -7.05 -22.59
N LEU A 223 -2.63 -6.90 -22.43
CA LEU A 223 -1.81 -7.86 -21.68
C LEU A 223 -2.14 -7.87 -20.18
N ALA A 224 -2.67 -6.77 -19.62
CA ALA A 224 -3.12 -6.71 -18.23
C ALA A 224 -4.45 -7.48 -18.00
N ARG A 225 -5.29 -7.64 -19.04
CA ARG A 225 -6.51 -8.46 -18.95
C ARG A 225 -6.24 -9.96 -19.04
N ARG A 226 -5.14 -10.39 -19.67
CA ARG A 226 -4.78 -11.81 -19.83
C ARG A 226 -3.78 -12.37 -18.81
N ARG A 227 -3.25 -11.55 -17.90
CA ARG A 227 -2.24 -11.97 -16.88
C ARG A 227 -2.79 -12.09 -15.46
N CYS A 228 -4.11 -12.02 -15.28
CA CYS A 228 -4.79 -12.15 -13.99
C CYS A 228 -5.86 -13.25 -13.96
N GLU A 229 -5.97 -14.05 -15.02
CA GLU A 229 -6.56 -15.38 -14.96
C GLU A 229 -5.37 -16.34 -14.84
N PHE A 230 -5.09 -16.81 -13.62
CA PHE A 230 -4.29 -17.96 -13.16
C PHE A 230 -3.72 -17.63 -11.78
#